data_AF-A0A1G3D2C9-F1
#
_entry.id   AF-A0A1G3D2C9-F1
#
_cell.length_a   1.000
_cell.length_b   1.000
_cell.length_c   1.000
_cell.angle_alpha   90.00
_cell.angle_beta   90.00
_cell.angle_gamma   90.00
#
_symmetry.space_group_name_H-M   'P 1'
#
loop_
_entity.id
_entity.type
_entity.pdbx_description
1 polymer ?
#
loop_
_entity_poly.entity_id
_entity_poly.type
_entity_poly.pdbx_seq_one_letter_code
_entity_poly.pdbx_strand_id
1 'polypeptide(L)'
;TRVCPSGAIKRLPLEEKREIALGKARIDHNRCIPWVGYARLPELEKEWQDFNCGVCEEVCPVPTKAIHFNTYVDAQQREIRRPFVREDVCVGCGFCEKVCPVLGTSAIVVEGIQPQTKIKRPKESLAKSFLPETLGDWKRISVPNIYEGKDKLYEYIDGGAEPYLSYSFIRVSNAEYVKDANKKILIDIWEFGSQEDAFGVFSKDRAGTDIKLGNGSALFNNYLYLWNDTYFIRIEPREGDVSPEDVIYAGKSVINIMPYKKASLPFILSLLPQRHLVQESPIFFHKKIILDNIYISDNYIEENVFHLSEKTDAVIAEYRPNTSSESFKLMLIKYPDNDTARLVFDDVLKLWRSWGEIESTSGAIHAFQSKAQRYTSCLLERNILGMAFLSINKGDAEMLLQSIAHNMSK
;
A
#
# COMPACT_ATOMS: atom_id res chain seq x y z
N THR A 1 -34.52 5.75 35.92
CA THR A 1 -34.04 4.43 36.35
C THR A 1 -35.12 3.81 37.21
N ARG A 2 -35.96 2.92 36.64
CA ARG A 2 -37.10 2.29 37.34
C ARG A 2 -37.13 0.75 37.20
N VAL A 3 -36.15 0.14 36.52
CA VAL A 3 -36.22 -1.29 36.12
C VAL A 3 -35.04 -2.13 36.63
N CYS A 4 -33.82 -1.57 36.71
CA CYS A 4 -32.65 -2.30 37.19
C CYS A 4 -32.32 -1.92 38.64
N PRO A 5 -32.58 -2.78 39.63
CA PRO A 5 -32.31 -2.48 41.04
C PRO A 5 -30.81 -2.43 41.37
N SER A 6 -29.95 -3.09 40.59
CA SER A 6 -28.49 -3.10 40.79
C SER A 6 -27.77 -1.89 40.20
N GLY A 7 -28.47 -1.00 39.47
CA GLY A 7 -27.85 0.12 38.78
C GLY A 7 -27.01 -0.27 37.55
N ALA A 8 -27.01 -1.55 37.15
CA ALA A 8 -26.27 -2.04 35.98
C ALA A 8 -26.78 -1.42 34.65
N ILE A 9 -28.04 -1.02 34.58
CA ILE A 9 -28.64 -0.38 33.38
C ILE A 9 -28.78 1.12 33.61
N LYS A 10 -27.88 1.90 32.99
CA LYS A 10 -27.96 3.37 32.96
C LYS A 10 -28.95 3.85 31.88
N ARG A 11 -29.68 4.93 32.16
CA ARG A 11 -30.51 5.59 31.13
C ARG A 11 -29.59 6.40 30.23
N LEU A 12 -29.53 6.03 28.95
CA LEU A 12 -28.71 6.70 27.95
C LEU A 12 -29.61 7.47 26.97
N PRO A 13 -29.21 8.68 26.52
CA PRO A 13 -29.81 9.33 25.35
C PRO A 13 -29.81 8.41 24.13
N LEU A 14 -30.77 8.58 23.21
CA LEU A 14 -30.90 7.72 22.03
C LEU A 14 -29.62 7.67 21.19
N GLU A 15 -28.93 8.80 21.05
CA GLU A 15 -27.67 8.89 20.31
C GLU A 15 -26.55 8.07 20.94
N GLU A 16 -26.37 8.15 22.27
CA GLU A 16 -25.39 7.33 22.98
C GLU A 16 -25.78 5.85 22.99
N LYS A 17 -27.08 5.54 23.09
CA LYS A 17 -27.59 4.16 23.08
C LYS A 17 -27.28 3.45 21.75
N ARG A 18 -27.21 4.20 20.64
CA ARG A 18 -26.82 3.67 19.32
C ARG A 18 -25.32 3.42 19.17
N GLU A 19 -24.51 3.90 20.12
CA GLU A 19 -23.04 3.82 20.11
C GLU A 19 -22.49 2.84 21.15
N ILE A 20 -23.36 2.25 21.97
CA ILE A 20 -22.96 1.29 23.00
C ILE A 20 -23.32 -0.12 22.55
N ALA A 21 -22.33 -1.01 22.56
CA ALA A 21 -22.56 -2.43 22.29
C ALA A 21 -23.29 -3.05 23.49
N LEU A 22 -24.49 -3.56 23.23
CA LEU A 22 -25.26 -4.33 24.20
C LEU A 22 -24.74 -5.77 24.29
N GLY A 23 -24.15 -6.25 23.19
CA GLY A 23 -23.55 -7.57 23.05
C GLY A 23 -22.67 -7.66 21.81
N LYS A 24 -22.11 -8.85 21.55
CA LYS A 24 -21.33 -9.16 20.35
C LYS A 24 -21.84 -10.45 19.71
N ALA A 25 -21.94 -10.45 18.39
CA ALA A 25 -22.29 -11.67 17.67
C ALA A 25 -21.09 -12.64 17.64
N ARG A 26 -21.36 -13.92 17.84
CA ARG A 26 -20.41 -15.03 17.76
C ARG A 26 -20.97 -16.09 16.83
N ILE A 27 -20.13 -16.68 15.99
CA ILE A 27 -20.54 -17.73 15.04
C ILE A 27 -20.09 -19.08 15.59
N ASP A 28 -21.02 -20.02 15.70
CA ASP A 28 -20.73 -21.43 15.94
C ASP A 28 -20.37 -22.09 14.60
N HIS A 29 -19.08 -22.31 14.39
CA HIS A 29 -18.55 -22.91 13.17
C HIS A 29 -19.01 -24.35 12.95
N ASN A 30 -19.49 -25.06 13.99
CA ASN A 30 -20.02 -26.42 13.85
C ASN A 30 -21.48 -26.45 13.39
N ARG A 31 -22.14 -25.29 13.31
CA ARG A 31 -23.56 -25.17 12.91
C ARG A 31 -23.75 -24.30 11.68
N CYS A 32 -22.87 -23.33 11.47
CA CYS A 32 -23.02 -22.36 10.39
C CYS A 32 -22.87 -23.04 9.03
N ILE A 33 -23.86 -22.86 8.14
CA ILE A 33 -23.96 -23.57 6.86
C ILE A 33 -22.64 -23.48 6.04
N PRO A 34 -22.03 -22.29 5.82
CA PRO A 34 -20.76 -22.20 5.11
C PRO A 34 -19.54 -22.77 5.85
N TRP A 35 -19.58 -22.80 7.19
CA TRP A 35 -18.50 -23.39 7.98
C TRP A 35 -18.57 -24.92 7.98
N VAL A 36 -19.78 -25.49 8.10
CA VAL A 36 -20.05 -26.93 8.05
C VAL A 36 -19.84 -27.50 6.64
N GLY A 37 -20.31 -26.78 5.61
CA GLY A 37 -20.15 -27.17 4.22
C GLY A 37 -18.70 -27.43 3.83
N TYR A 38 -17.75 -26.68 4.41
CA TYR A 38 -16.33 -26.93 4.21
C TYR A 38 -15.78 -28.16 4.96
N ALA A 39 -16.29 -28.45 6.17
CA ALA A 39 -15.71 -29.45 7.07
C ALA A 39 -16.20 -30.90 6.82
N ARG A 40 -17.29 -31.11 6.08
CA ARG A 40 -17.95 -32.43 5.91
C ARG A 40 -18.17 -32.85 4.45
N LEU A 41 -17.27 -32.43 3.58
CA LEU A 41 -17.41 -32.58 2.13
C LEU A 41 -17.51 -34.01 1.56
N PRO A 42 -16.91 -35.07 2.15
CA PRO A 42 -17.04 -36.41 1.58
C PRO A 42 -18.37 -37.12 1.87
N GLU A 43 -19.22 -36.58 2.77
CA GLU A 43 -20.32 -37.35 3.40
C GLU A 43 -21.72 -36.79 3.13
N LEU A 44 -21.85 -35.66 2.41
CA LEU A 44 -23.12 -34.99 2.23
C LEU A 44 -23.68 -35.22 0.81
N GLU A 45 -24.81 -35.93 0.71
CA GLU A 45 -25.65 -36.05 -0.50
C GLU A 45 -26.36 -34.70 -0.82
N LYS A 46 -25.61 -33.61 -1.02
CA LYS A 46 -26.15 -32.28 -1.37
C LYS A 46 -25.26 -31.54 -2.36
N GLU A 47 -25.86 -30.62 -3.12
CA GLU A 47 -25.14 -29.82 -4.11
C GLU A 47 -24.34 -28.68 -3.46
N TRP A 48 -23.20 -28.32 -4.07
CA TRP A 48 -22.26 -27.33 -3.52
C TRP A 48 -22.88 -25.94 -3.29
N GLN A 49 -23.91 -25.58 -4.07
CA GLN A 49 -24.58 -24.28 -4.01
C GLN A 49 -25.35 -24.06 -2.70
N ASP A 50 -25.75 -25.13 -2.01
CA ASP A 50 -26.49 -25.07 -0.74
C ASP A 50 -25.63 -24.59 0.45
N PHE A 51 -24.32 -24.44 0.27
CA PHE A 51 -23.38 -24.14 1.35
C PHE A 51 -22.94 -22.66 1.43
N ASN A 52 -23.49 -21.78 0.59
CA ASN A 52 -23.23 -20.33 0.64
C ASN A 52 -24.42 -19.55 1.22
N CYS A 53 -24.58 -19.59 2.54
CA CYS A 53 -25.58 -18.79 3.25
C CYS A 53 -25.03 -17.39 3.61
N GLY A 54 -25.66 -16.33 3.09
CA GLY A 54 -25.28 -14.94 3.34
C GLY A 54 -26.20 -14.14 4.27
N VAL A 55 -27.32 -14.73 4.70
CA VAL A 55 -28.44 -14.04 5.36
C VAL A 55 -28.03 -13.14 6.53
N CYS A 56 -27.07 -13.58 7.35
CA CYS A 56 -26.62 -12.82 8.51
C CYS A 56 -25.89 -11.50 8.17
N GLU A 57 -25.19 -11.45 7.04
CA GLU A 57 -24.55 -10.24 6.52
C GLU A 57 -25.60 -9.31 5.90
N GLU A 58 -26.49 -9.86 5.06
CA GLU A 58 -27.52 -9.10 4.34
C GLU A 58 -28.39 -8.28 5.29
N VAL A 59 -28.80 -8.88 6.42
CA VAL A 59 -29.66 -8.21 7.41
C VAL A 59 -28.92 -7.33 8.40
N CYS A 60 -27.58 -7.33 8.40
CA CYS A 60 -26.83 -6.56 9.38
C CYS A 60 -27.13 -5.06 9.20
N PRO A 61 -27.66 -4.37 10.23
CA PRO A 61 -28.10 -2.98 10.12
C PRO A 61 -26.96 -1.97 10.36
N VAL A 62 -25.75 -2.45 10.63
CA VAL A 62 -24.57 -1.59 10.77
C VAL A 62 -24.22 -1.04 9.38
N PRO A 63 -24.00 0.28 9.19
CA PRO A 63 -23.82 0.87 7.86
C PRO A 63 -22.71 0.23 7.01
N THR A 64 -21.61 -0.18 7.64
CA THR A 64 -20.49 -0.88 6.98
C THR A 64 -20.58 -2.39 7.08
N LYS A 65 -21.68 -2.91 7.64
CA LYS A 65 -21.87 -4.30 8.09
C LYS A 65 -20.90 -4.68 9.21
N ALA A 66 -21.39 -5.47 10.16
CA ALA A 66 -20.57 -6.05 11.22
C ALA A 66 -20.23 -7.53 10.95
N ILE A 67 -20.70 -8.06 9.83
CA ILE A 67 -20.49 -9.43 9.39
C ILE A 67 -20.01 -9.32 7.95
N HIS A 68 -18.97 -10.05 7.59
CA HIS A 68 -18.41 -10.12 6.23
C HIS A 68 -18.05 -11.56 5.91
N PHE A 69 -17.67 -11.84 4.67
CA PHE A 69 -17.25 -13.18 4.24
C PHE A 69 -15.74 -13.24 3.97
N ASN A 70 -15.12 -14.34 4.38
CA ASN A 70 -13.88 -14.81 3.78
C ASN A 70 -14.24 -15.79 2.66
N THR A 71 -13.78 -15.51 1.44
CA THR A 71 -14.03 -16.34 0.28
C THR A 71 -12.89 -17.34 0.09
N TYR A 72 -13.23 -18.62 -0.03
CA TYR A 72 -12.29 -19.70 -0.31
C TYR A 72 -12.68 -20.40 -1.60
N VAL A 73 -11.70 -20.69 -2.44
CA VAL A 73 -11.87 -21.42 -3.69
C VAL A 73 -11.09 -22.72 -3.60
N ASP A 74 -11.73 -23.85 -3.88
CA ASP A 74 -11.06 -25.16 -3.89
C ASP A 74 -10.40 -25.50 -5.24
N ALA A 75 -9.73 -26.65 -5.32
CA ALA A 75 -9.06 -27.11 -6.54
C ALA A 75 -10.01 -27.35 -7.72
N GLN A 76 -11.32 -27.41 -7.49
CA GLN A 76 -12.37 -27.59 -8.50
C GLN A 76 -13.07 -26.26 -8.84
N GLN A 77 -12.49 -25.11 -8.45
CA GLN A 77 -13.03 -23.76 -8.70
C GLN A 77 -14.40 -23.50 -8.03
N ARG A 78 -14.69 -24.20 -6.93
CA ARG A 78 -15.94 -24.00 -6.20
C ARG A 78 -15.73 -23.02 -5.04
N GLU A 79 -16.61 -22.01 -4.93
CA GLU A 79 -16.51 -20.93 -3.94
C GLU A 79 -17.26 -21.27 -2.65
N ILE A 80 -16.67 -21.00 -1.48
CA ILE A 80 -17.33 -20.99 -0.15
C ILE A 80 -17.09 -19.64 0.53
N ARG A 81 -18.17 -19.00 0.99
CA ARG A 81 -18.19 -17.71 1.69
C ARG A 81 -18.41 -17.90 3.18
N ARG A 82 -17.34 -17.89 3.96
CA ARG A 82 -17.41 -18.08 5.42
C ARG A 82 -17.65 -16.76 6.14
N PRO A 83 -18.80 -16.59 6.83
CA PRO A 83 -19.05 -15.37 7.56
C PRO A 83 -18.10 -15.25 8.76
N PHE A 84 -17.64 -14.04 9.04
CA PHE A 84 -16.94 -13.66 10.27
C PHE A 84 -17.53 -12.37 10.84
N VAL A 85 -17.45 -12.20 12.16
CA VAL A 85 -17.97 -11.01 12.86
C VAL A 85 -16.83 -10.03 13.14
N ARG A 86 -17.03 -8.79 12.73
CA ARG A 86 -16.21 -7.65 13.13
C ARG A 86 -16.67 -7.12 14.48
N GLU A 87 -16.01 -7.59 15.53
CA GLU A 87 -16.38 -7.25 16.91
C GLU A 87 -16.25 -5.74 17.21
N ASP A 88 -15.35 -5.03 16.54
CA ASP A 88 -15.10 -3.60 16.71
C ASP A 88 -16.32 -2.72 16.36
N VAL A 89 -17.14 -3.15 15.40
CA VAL A 89 -18.33 -2.41 14.92
C VAL A 89 -19.67 -3.08 15.28
N CYS A 90 -19.65 -4.33 15.76
CA CYS A 90 -20.87 -5.05 16.13
C CYS A 90 -21.57 -4.40 17.34
N VAL A 91 -22.86 -4.07 17.18
CA VAL A 91 -23.69 -3.46 18.23
C VAL A 91 -24.43 -4.47 19.11
N GLY A 92 -24.43 -5.75 18.74
CA GLY A 92 -25.21 -6.78 19.42
C GLY A 92 -26.72 -6.59 19.29
N CYS A 93 -27.20 -6.24 18.10
CA CYS A 93 -28.64 -5.97 17.86
C CYS A 93 -29.50 -7.23 17.73
N GLY A 94 -28.91 -8.41 17.47
CA GLY A 94 -29.62 -9.69 17.38
C GLY A 94 -30.30 -9.98 16.04
N PHE A 95 -30.23 -9.09 15.04
CA PHE A 95 -30.87 -9.36 13.74
C PHE A 95 -30.32 -10.61 13.07
N CYS A 96 -29.00 -10.77 13.02
CA CYS A 96 -28.35 -11.94 12.43
C CYS A 96 -28.73 -13.26 13.12
N GLU A 97 -28.88 -13.25 14.45
CA GLU A 97 -29.31 -14.41 15.23
C GLU A 97 -30.76 -14.78 14.90
N LYS A 98 -31.65 -13.78 14.81
CA LYS A 98 -33.08 -13.99 14.53
C LYS A 98 -33.34 -14.59 13.15
N VAL A 99 -32.56 -14.21 12.14
CA VAL A 99 -32.80 -14.63 10.75
C VAL A 99 -31.99 -15.86 10.33
N CYS A 100 -31.14 -16.39 11.23
CA CYS A 100 -30.31 -17.54 10.91
C CYS A 100 -31.20 -18.73 10.52
N PRO A 101 -31.02 -19.32 9.31
CA PRO A 101 -31.92 -20.37 8.82
C PRO A 101 -31.62 -21.76 9.41
N VAL A 102 -30.60 -21.89 10.27
CA VAL A 102 -30.22 -23.16 10.89
C VAL A 102 -31.30 -23.62 11.86
N LEU A 103 -31.72 -24.88 11.76
CA LEU A 103 -32.75 -25.46 12.64
C LEU A 103 -32.28 -25.53 14.10
N GLY A 104 -33.16 -25.17 15.03
CA GLY A 104 -32.87 -25.11 16.46
C GLY A 104 -32.12 -23.83 16.84
N THR A 105 -31.04 -23.94 17.63
CA THR A 105 -30.21 -22.79 17.99
C THR A 105 -29.54 -22.19 16.74
N SER A 106 -29.65 -20.87 16.59
CA SER A 106 -28.98 -20.13 15.52
C SER A 106 -27.48 -20.39 15.52
N ALA A 107 -26.88 -20.48 14.34
CA ALA A 107 -25.43 -20.64 14.21
C ALA A 107 -24.64 -19.35 14.44
N ILE A 108 -25.32 -18.21 14.54
CA ILE A 108 -24.77 -16.94 15.00
C ILE A 108 -25.63 -16.45 16.16
N VAL A 109 -25.01 -16.17 17.30
CA VAL A 109 -25.69 -15.79 18.56
C VAL A 109 -25.10 -14.50 19.09
N VAL A 110 -25.91 -13.68 19.75
CA VAL A 110 -25.46 -12.44 20.39
C VAL A 110 -25.29 -12.67 21.88
N GLU A 111 -24.05 -12.57 22.33
CA GLU A 111 -23.70 -12.66 23.74
C GLU A 111 -23.65 -11.27 24.36
N GLY A 112 -24.30 -11.10 25.51
CA GLY A 112 -24.23 -9.84 26.27
C GLY A 112 -22.81 -9.60 26.77
N ILE A 113 -22.33 -8.34 26.67
CA ILE A 113 -21.01 -7.95 27.18
C ILE A 113 -21.16 -7.08 28.43
N GLN A 114 -20.27 -7.27 29.42
CA GLN A 114 -20.18 -6.45 30.63
C GLN A 114 -18.69 -6.14 30.94
N PRO A 115 -18.30 -4.87 31.14
CA PRO A 115 -19.11 -3.67 30.98
C PRO A 115 -19.49 -3.44 29.51
N GLN A 116 -20.62 -2.77 29.28
CA GLN A 116 -20.98 -2.32 27.94
C GLN A 116 -19.92 -1.34 27.42
N THR A 117 -19.41 -1.58 26.22
CA THR A 117 -18.35 -0.76 25.62
C THR A 117 -18.93 0.16 24.55
N LYS A 118 -18.37 1.37 24.44
CA LYS A 118 -18.62 2.22 23.26
C LYS A 118 -17.99 1.55 22.05
N ILE A 119 -18.79 1.42 21.01
CA ILE A 119 -18.35 0.97 19.70
C ILE A 119 -17.64 2.15 19.08
N LYS A 120 -16.45 1.91 18.53
CA LYS A 120 -15.81 2.88 17.68
C LYS A 120 -16.66 3.01 16.42
N ARG A 121 -17.60 3.96 16.41
CA ARG A 121 -18.18 4.40 15.15
C ARG A 121 -17.05 4.86 14.24
N PRO A 122 -17.21 4.79 12.92
CA PRO A 122 -16.25 5.33 11.98
C PRO A 122 -15.95 6.82 12.16
N LYS A 123 -16.54 7.56 13.12
CA LYS A 123 -16.24 8.98 13.34
C LYS A 123 -14.77 9.25 13.69
N GLU A 124 -14.12 8.40 14.49
CA GLU A 124 -12.67 8.56 14.77
C GLU A 124 -11.80 8.15 13.58
N SER A 125 -12.25 7.20 12.74
CA SER A 125 -11.54 6.83 11.51
C SER A 125 -11.82 7.79 10.35
N LEU A 126 -13.00 8.42 10.29
CA LEU A 126 -13.36 9.50 9.36
C LEU A 126 -12.63 10.80 9.70
N ALA A 127 -12.44 11.11 10.99
CA ALA A 127 -11.64 12.26 11.39
C ALA A 127 -10.17 12.11 10.97
N LYS A 128 -9.68 10.87 10.80
CA LYS A 128 -8.34 10.54 10.29
C LYS A 128 -8.29 10.22 8.80
N SER A 129 -9.42 10.16 8.10
CA SER A 129 -9.42 9.77 6.68
C SER A 129 -9.00 10.91 5.77
N PHE A 130 -8.92 12.16 6.25
CA PHE A 130 -8.65 13.37 5.46
C PHE A 130 -9.52 13.51 4.21
N LEU A 131 -10.73 12.95 4.26
CA LEU A 131 -11.72 12.98 3.18
C LEU A 131 -12.98 13.64 3.74
N PRO A 132 -13.09 14.98 3.77
CA PRO A 132 -14.25 15.69 4.33
C PRO A 132 -15.49 15.53 3.45
N GLU A 133 -16.67 15.91 3.95
CA GLU A 133 -17.91 15.89 3.15
C GLU A 133 -17.86 16.82 1.93
N THR A 134 -17.13 17.92 2.04
CA THR A 134 -16.94 18.91 0.97
C THR A 134 -15.48 19.31 0.81
N LEU A 135 -15.04 19.46 -0.44
CA LEU A 135 -13.74 20.01 -0.84
C LEU A 135 -14.03 21.17 -1.80
N GLY A 136 -14.39 22.34 -1.25
CA GLY A 136 -14.98 23.43 -2.02
C GLY A 136 -16.30 23.00 -2.69
N ASP A 137 -16.36 23.09 -4.01
CA ASP A 137 -17.55 22.72 -4.81
C ASP A 137 -17.71 21.20 -4.99
N TRP A 138 -16.71 20.41 -4.61
CA TRP A 138 -16.77 18.96 -4.64
C TRP A 138 -17.54 18.43 -3.42
N LYS A 139 -18.53 17.58 -3.66
CA LYS A 139 -19.31 16.90 -2.61
C LYS A 139 -19.03 15.41 -2.63
N ARG A 140 -18.69 14.85 -1.47
CA ARG A 140 -18.44 13.41 -1.31
C ARG A 140 -19.73 12.62 -1.57
N ILE A 141 -19.66 11.56 -2.37
CA ILE A 141 -20.82 10.76 -2.80
C ILE A 141 -21.31 9.85 -1.67
N SER A 142 -20.38 9.22 -0.96
CA SER A 142 -20.66 8.24 0.11
C SER A 142 -19.75 8.47 1.31
N VAL A 143 -19.90 7.65 2.36
CA VAL A 143 -18.91 7.60 3.44
C VAL A 143 -17.59 7.02 2.91
N PRO A 144 -16.42 7.49 3.37
CA PRO A 144 -15.15 6.96 2.91
C PRO A 144 -15.02 5.47 3.24
N ASN A 145 -14.47 4.70 2.29
CA ASN A 145 -14.03 3.34 2.57
C ASN A 145 -12.66 3.40 3.22
N ILE A 146 -12.38 2.46 4.14
CA ILE A 146 -11.09 2.37 4.83
C ILE A 146 -10.67 0.90 4.85
N TYR A 147 -9.50 0.63 4.30
CA TYR A 147 -8.90 -0.69 4.20
C TYR A 147 -7.61 -0.69 5.02
N GLU A 148 -7.68 -1.23 6.24
CA GLU A 148 -6.56 -1.25 7.20
C GLU A 148 -5.93 -2.64 7.28
N GLY A 149 -4.61 -2.68 7.17
CA GLY A 149 -3.82 -3.92 7.18
C GLY A 149 -3.86 -4.70 5.87
N LYS A 150 -2.98 -5.70 5.80
CA LYS A 150 -2.71 -6.51 4.60
C LYS A 150 -3.97 -7.11 3.98
N ASP A 151 -4.79 -7.79 4.78
CA ASP A 151 -5.94 -8.54 4.27
C ASP A 151 -6.98 -7.61 3.64
N LYS A 152 -7.19 -6.43 4.24
CA LYS A 152 -8.12 -5.43 3.71
C LYS A 152 -7.59 -4.74 2.46
N LEU A 153 -6.28 -4.63 2.30
CA LEU A 153 -5.73 -4.06 1.08
C LEU A 153 -6.04 -4.94 -0.15
N TYR A 154 -6.02 -6.27 -0.01
CA TYR A 154 -6.41 -7.18 -1.08
C TYR A 154 -7.89 -7.06 -1.47
N GLU A 155 -8.76 -6.66 -0.53
CA GLU A 155 -10.16 -6.35 -0.84
C GLU A 155 -10.29 -5.09 -1.72
N TYR A 156 -9.31 -4.18 -1.67
CA TYR A 156 -9.30 -2.95 -2.48
C TYR A 156 -8.57 -3.13 -3.82
N ILE A 157 -7.40 -3.79 -3.82
CA ILE A 157 -6.57 -4.03 -5.01
C ILE A 157 -6.21 -5.51 -5.09
N ASP A 158 -7.00 -6.26 -5.85
CA ASP A 158 -6.70 -7.66 -6.17
C ASP A 158 -5.64 -7.73 -7.29
N GLY A 159 -4.51 -8.39 -7.01
CA GLY A 159 -3.39 -8.53 -7.96
C GLY A 159 -2.42 -7.34 -8.07
N GLY A 160 -2.43 -6.41 -7.09
CA GLY A 160 -1.53 -5.25 -7.09
C GLY A 160 -1.20 -4.67 -5.71
N ALA A 161 -1.49 -5.40 -4.62
CA ALA A 161 -1.27 -4.94 -3.25
C ALA A 161 0.19 -5.07 -2.80
N GLU A 162 0.91 -6.07 -3.32
CA GLU A 162 2.25 -6.46 -2.88
C GLU A 162 3.28 -5.31 -2.93
N PRO A 163 3.31 -4.45 -3.98
CA PRO A 163 4.22 -3.31 -3.99
C PRO A 163 3.99 -2.34 -2.83
N TYR A 164 2.75 -2.13 -2.39
CA TYR A 164 2.43 -1.27 -1.25
C TYR A 164 2.77 -1.96 0.08
N LEU A 165 2.54 -3.27 0.18
CA LEU A 165 2.94 -4.11 1.33
C LEU A 165 4.46 -4.31 1.43
N SER A 166 5.20 -3.92 0.40
CA SER A 166 6.66 -3.90 0.43
C SER A 166 7.22 -2.79 1.33
N TYR A 167 6.38 -1.79 1.65
CA TYR A 167 6.60 -0.71 2.61
C TYR A 167 5.79 -0.94 3.90
N SER A 168 5.91 -0.04 4.89
CA SER A 168 5.15 -0.07 6.15
C SER A 168 3.68 0.36 6.00
N PHE A 169 2.95 -0.23 5.06
CA PHE A 169 1.53 0.05 4.83
C PHE A 169 0.70 -0.11 6.11
N ILE A 170 -0.08 0.93 6.45
CA ILE A 170 -1.04 0.91 7.56
C ILE A 170 -2.46 0.76 7.01
N ARG A 171 -2.88 1.68 6.14
CA ARG A 171 -4.22 1.68 5.54
C ARG A 171 -4.29 2.51 4.27
N VAL A 172 -5.35 2.31 3.50
CA VAL A 172 -5.82 3.24 2.47
C VAL A 172 -7.27 3.63 2.74
N SER A 173 -7.54 4.93 2.67
CA SER A 173 -8.89 5.48 2.71
C SER A 173 -9.26 6.05 1.35
N ASN A 174 -10.46 5.78 0.86
CA ASN A 174 -10.90 6.34 -0.42
C ASN A 174 -12.33 6.86 -0.40
N ALA A 175 -12.59 7.85 -1.25
CA ALA A 175 -13.93 8.37 -1.48
C ALA A 175 -14.06 9.02 -2.85
N GLU A 176 -15.23 8.84 -3.47
CA GLU A 176 -15.60 9.55 -4.68
C GLU A 176 -16.24 10.91 -4.34
N TYR A 177 -15.92 11.90 -5.16
CA TYR A 177 -16.48 13.25 -5.08
C TYR A 177 -17.12 13.62 -6.41
N VAL A 178 -18.22 14.36 -6.34
CA VAL A 178 -18.92 14.91 -7.51
C VAL A 178 -18.92 16.43 -7.47
N LYS A 179 -18.76 17.05 -8.65
CA LYS A 179 -18.92 18.49 -8.90
C LYS A 179 -19.83 18.70 -10.11
N ASP A 180 -20.74 19.68 -10.01
CA ASP A 180 -21.67 20.08 -11.08
C ASP A 180 -22.47 18.93 -11.73
N ALA A 181 -22.82 17.92 -10.93
CA ALA A 181 -23.50 16.65 -11.29
C ALA A 181 -22.80 15.71 -12.30
N ASN A 182 -21.84 16.20 -13.10
CA ASN A 182 -21.25 15.43 -14.20
C ASN A 182 -19.75 15.15 -14.06
N LYS A 183 -19.05 15.81 -13.14
CA LYS A 183 -17.61 15.57 -12.90
C LYS A 183 -17.43 14.70 -11.68
N LYS A 184 -16.71 13.59 -11.80
CA LYS A 184 -16.38 12.71 -10.67
C LYS A 184 -14.88 12.48 -10.57
N ILE A 185 -14.37 12.51 -9.35
CA ILE A 185 -13.00 12.14 -9.01
C ILE A 185 -13.01 11.09 -7.91
N LEU A 186 -12.00 10.21 -7.92
CA LEU A 186 -11.66 9.37 -6.78
C LEU A 186 -10.43 9.95 -6.09
N ILE A 187 -10.47 10.03 -4.76
CA ILE A 187 -9.32 10.39 -3.93
C ILE A 187 -8.95 9.17 -3.09
N ASP A 188 -7.74 8.68 -3.27
CA ASP A 188 -7.09 7.67 -2.41
C ASP A 188 -6.08 8.34 -1.49
N ILE A 189 -6.12 8.02 -0.20
CA ILE A 189 -5.17 8.48 0.82
C ILE A 189 -4.58 7.26 1.52
N TRP A 190 -3.32 7.00 1.23
CA TRP A 190 -2.52 5.90 1.75
C TRP A 190 -1.70 6.37 2.94
N GLU A 191 -1.74 5.62 4.05
CA GLU A 191 -0.96 5.89 5.26
C GLU A 191 0.10 4.80 5.47
N PHE A 192 1.32 5.24 5.77
CA PHE A 192 2.47 4.37 6.04
C PHE A 192 3.05 4.64 7.44
N GLY A 193 3.90 3.75 7.93
CA GLY A 193 4.57 3.87 9.23
C GLY A 193 5.68 4.92 9.27
N SER A 194 6.19 5.35 8.11
CA SER A 194 7.25 6.38 8.00
C SER A 194 7.02 7.32 6.81
N GLN A 195 7.70 8.47 6.83
CA GLN A 195 7.65 9.43 5.73
C GLN A 195 8.41 8.93 4.51
N GLU A 196 9.49 8.19 4.75
CA GLU A 196 10.35 7.56 3.74
C GLU A 196 9.58 6.50 2.94
N ASP A 197 8.71 5.72 3.59
CA ASP A 197 7.88 4.72 2.93
C ASP A 197 6.77 5.33 2.10
N ALA A 198 6.13 6.38 2.62
CA ALA A 198 5.17 7.16 1.84
C ALA A 198 5.85 7.81 0.62
N PHE A 199 7.08 8.32 0.79
CA PHE A 199 7.89 8.81 -0.32
C PHE A 199 8.25 7.71 -1.30
N GLY A 200 8.58 6.50 -0.84
CA GLY A 200 8.90 5.35 -1.70
C GLY A 200 7.77 5.03 -2.68
N VAL A 201 6.54 4.90 -2.16
CA VAL A 201 5.34 4.71 -2.99
C VAL A 201 5.10 5.90 -3.92
N PHE A 202 5.16 7.13 -3.41
CA PHE A 202 5.02 8.33 -4.23
C PHE A 202 6.04 8.35 -5.38
N SER A 203 7.31 8.12 -5.09
CA SER A 203 8.41 8.17 -6.06
C SER A 203 8.27 7.15 -7.18
N LYS A 204 7.69 5.98 -6.86
CA LYS A 204 7.43 4.88 -7.79
C LYS A 204 6.19 5.11 -8.65
N ASP A 205 5.07 5.53 -8.05
CA ASP A 205 3.77 5.59 -8.74
C ASP A 205 3.52 6.93 -9.44
N ARG A 206 4.22 8.00 -9.06
CA ARG A 206 4.01 9.32 -9.63
C ARG A 206 4.37 9.39 -11.11
N ALA A 207 3.67 10.27 -11.81
CA ALA A 207 4.00 10.66 -13.18
C ALA A 207 3.81 12.17 -13.35
N GLY A 208 4.51 12.74 -14.34
CA GLY A 208 4.36 14.14 -14.72
C GLY A 208 5.27 15.08 -13.94
N THR A 209 4.84 16.32 -13.75
CA THR A 209 5.70 17.41 -13.26
C THR A 209 5.30 17.88 -11.87
N ASP A 210 6.29 18.26 -11.07
CA ASP A 210 6.06 18.79 -9.72
C ASP A 210 5.42 20.19 -9.77
N ILE A 211 4.28 20.33 -9.09
CA ILE A 211 3.52 21.57 -8.96
C ILE A 211 3.74 22.28 -7.61
N LYS A 212 4.72 21.83 -6.83
CA LYS A 212 5.12 22.42 -5.53
C LYS A 212 3.99 22.43 -4.50
N LEU A 213 3.28 21.32 -4.38
CA LEU A 213 2.22 21.11 -3.38
C LEU A 213 2.60 20.01 -2.38
N GLY A 214 2.36 20.23 -1.08
CA GLY A 214 2.72 19.26 -0.03
C GLY A 214 4.24 19.15 0.19
N ASN A 215 4.73 17.97 0.58
CA ASN A 215 6.16 17.67 0.61
C ASN A 215 6.68 17.21 -0.77
N GLY A 216 5.82 16.65 -1.60
CA GLY A 216 6.09 16.36 -3.01
C GLY A 216 4.80 16.28 -3.81
N SER A 217 4.86 16.67 -5.08
CA SER A 217 3.72 16.54 -5.99
C SER A 217 4.15 16.12 -7.39
N ALA A 218 3.22 15.53 -8.14
CA ALA A 218 3.38 15.28 -9.57
C ALA A 218 2.02 15.32 -10.25
N LEU A 219 1.92 16.10 -11.34
CA LEU A 219 0.71 16.23 -12.14
C LEU A 219 0.97 15.68 -13.55
N PHE A 220 0.20 14.67 -13.94
CA PHE A 220 0.21 14.11 -15.29
C PHE A 220 -1.17 14.23 -15.91
N ASN A 221 -1.32 15.15 -16.87
CA ASN A 221 -2.63 15.54 -17.40
C ASN A 221 -3.56 15.99 -16.26
N ASN A 222 -4.56 15.17 -15.90
CA ASN A 222 -5.50 15.38 -14.82
C ASN A 222 -5.39 14.32 -13.69
N TYR A 223 -4.27 13.60 -13.61
CA TYR A 223 -3.93 12.74 -12.48
C TYR A 223 -2.97 13.46 -11.56
N LEU A 224 -3.30 13.55 -10.28
CA LEU A 224 -2.47 14.21 -9.28
C LEU A 224 -1.99 13.22 -8.23
N TYR A 225 -0.68 13.22 -8.02
CA TYR A 225 0.01 12.44 -7.00
C TYR A 225 0.61 13.42 -5.99
N LEU A 226 0.39 13.19 -4.70
CA LEU A 226 0.94 14.01 -3.63
C LEU A 226 1.59 13.12 -2.58
N TRP A 227 2.61 13.66 -1.95
CA TRP A 227 3.23 13.12 -0.76
C TRP A 227 3.25 14.20 0.32
N ASN A 228 2.80 13.85 1.51
CA ASN A 228 2.82 14.73 2.66
C ASN A 228 2.94 13.90 3.95
N ASP A 229 4.01 14.12 4.72
CA ASP A 229 4.35 13.34 5.91
C ASP A 229 4.33 11.83 5.61
N THR A 230 3.56 11.04 6.35
CA THR A 230 3.40 9.60 6.16
C THR A 230 2.31 9.23 5.16
N TYR A 231 1.83 10.19 4.35
CA TYR A 231 0.71 10.01 3.44
C TYR A 231 1.11 10.12 1.98
N PHE A 232 0.64 9.18 1.16
CA PHE A 232 0.61 9.26 -0.29
C PHE A 232 -0.83 9.44 -0.74
N ILE A 233 -1.09 10.42 -1.61
CA ILE A 233 -2.43 10.76 -2.09
C ILE A 233 -2.46 10.64 -3.60
N ARG A 234 -3.48 9.96 -4.14
CA ARG A 234 -3.78 9.93 -5.56
C ARG A 234 -5.16 10.52 -5.80
N ILE A 235 -5.25 11.47 -6.72
CA ILE A 235 -6.52 12.03 -7.20
C ILE A 235 -6.62 11.73 -8.68
N GLU A 236 -7.67 11.03 -9.07
CA GLU A 236 -7.90 10.62 -10.46
C GLU A 236 -9.32 10.91 -10.95
N PRO A 237 -9.48 11.27 -12.22
CA PRO A 237 -10.78 11.45 -12.84
C PRO A 237 -11.50 10.10 -12.96
N ARG A 238 -12.81 10.08 -12.67
CA ARG A 238 -13.70 8.94 -12.87
C ARG A 238 -14.72 9.18 -13.96
N GLU A 239 -15.26 10.39 -14.06
CA GLU A 239 -16.30 10.73 -15.03
C GLU A 239 -16.29 12.23 -15.34
N GLY A 240 -16.69 12.58 -16.56
CA GLY A 240 -16.79 13.96 -17.03
C GLY A 240 -15.45 14.61 -17.40
N ASP A 241 -15.53 15.86 -17.83
CA ASP A 241 -14.39 16.67 -18.27
C ASP A 241 -13.67 17.32 -17.07
N VAL A 242 -12.98 16.50 -16.27
CA VAL A 242 -12.20 16.94 -15.10
C VAL A 242 -10.87 17.55 -15.57
N SER A 243 -10.67 18.85 -15.31
CA SER A 243 -9.46 19.57 -15.72
C SER A 243 -8.29 19.37 -14.73
N PRO A 244 -7.06 19.71 -15.12
CA PRO A 244 -5.93 19.73 -14.19
C PRO A 244 -6.16 20.66 -12.99
N GLU A 245 -6.79 21.82 -13.21
CA GLU A 245 -7.12 22.79 -12.16
C GLU A 245 -8.12 22.23 -11.13
N ASP A 246 -9.07 21.42 -11.61
CA ASP A 246 -10.05 20.74 -10.76
C ASP A 246 -9.36 19.79 -9.77
N VAL A 247 -8.43 18.95 -10.23
CA VAL A 247 -7.69 18.02 -9.34
C VAL A 247 -6.67 18.74 -8.47
N ILE A 248 -6.03 19.80 -8.95
CA ILE A 248 -5.14 20.66 -8.15
C ILE A 248 -5.91 21.30 -6.99
N TYR A 249 -7.13 21.79 -7.25
CA TYR A 249 -7.97 22.38 -6.23
C TYR A 249 -8.39 21.37 -5.16
N ALA A 250 -8.81 20.16 -5.57
CA ALA A 250 -9.11 19.07 -4.65
C ALA A 250 -7.88 18.69 -3.81
N GLY A 251 -6.71 18.55 -4.45
CA GLY A 251 -5.45 18.24 -3.79
C GLY A 251 -5.03 19.29 -2.75
N LYS A 252 -5.12 20.57 -3.09
CA LYS A 252 -4.86 21.67 -2.14
C LYS A 252 -5.80 21.61 -0.94
N SER A 253 -7.07 21.32 -1.18
CA SER A 253 -8.08 21.22 -0.13
C SER A 253 -7.79 20.07 0.83
N VAL A 254 -7.34 18.92 0.31
CA VAL A 254 -6.90 17.77 1.12
C VAL A 254 -5.63 18.09 1.92
N ILE A 255 -4.61 18.70 1.29
CA ILE A 255 -3.35 19.04 1.98
C ILE A 255 -3.58 20.04 3.11
N ASN A 256 -4.48 21.01 2.94
CA ASN A 256 -4.75 22.05 3.96
C ASN A 256 -5.37 21.51 5.25
N ILE A 257 -6.00 20.33 5.22
CA ILE A 257 -6.59 19.69 6.41
C ILE A 257 -5.67 18.64 7.04
N MET A 258 -4.56 18.31 6.39
CA MET A 258 -3.57 17.36 6.90
C MET A 258 -2.61 18.05 7.88
N PRO A 259 -2.12 17.34 8.90
CA PRO A 259 -1.04 17.85 9.72
C PRO A 259 0.19 18.08 8.84
N TYR A 260 0.68 19.32 8.81
CA TYR A 260 1.92 19.64 8.10
C TYR A 260 3.13 19.41 9.00
N LYS A 261 4.01 18.52 8.57
CA LYS A 261 5.40 18.47 9.02
C LYS A 261 6.29 18.64 7.80
N LYS A 262 7.37 19.41 7.94
CA LYS A 262 8.41 19.46 6.91
C LYS A 262 9.06 18.08 6.86
N ALA A 263 8.73 17.29 5.85
CA ALA A 263 9.28 15.96 5.69
C ALA A 263 10.70 16.02 5.15
N SER A 264 11.55 15.11 5.63
CA SER A 264 12.89 14.88 5.09
C SER A 264 12.86 13.78 4.05
N LEU A 265 13.54 13.98 2.93
CA LEU A 265 13.77 12.91 1.97
C LEU A 265 14.68 11.83 2.58
N PRO A 266 14.55 10.55 2.17
CA PRO A 266 15.46 9.51 2.61
C PRO A 266 16.91 9.90 2.35
N PHE A 267 17.78 9.72 3.34
CA PHE A 267 19.18 10.17 3.30
C PHE A 267 19.92 9.70 2.03
N ILE A 268 19.65 8.48 1.57
CA ILE A 268 20.33 7.88 0.41
C ILE A 268 20.14 8.71 -0.88
N LEU A 269 19.06 9.48 -1.01
CA LEU A 269 18.86 10.38 -2.16
C LEU A 269 19.90 11.50 -2.21
N SER A 270 20.40 11.95 -1.05
CA SER A 270 21.41 13.01 -1.00
C SER A 270 22.78 12.59 -1.58
N LEU A 271 22.99 11.27 -1.73
CA LEU A 271 24.22 10.71 -2.30
C LEU A 271 24.21 10.69 -3.83
N LEU A 272 23.04 10.82 -4.46
CA LEU A 272 22.89 10.82 -5.91
C LEU A 272 23.61 12.03 -6.53
N PRO A 273 24.52 11.82 -7.50
CA PRO A 273 25.11 12.90 -8.26
C PRO A 273 24.02 13.73 -8.97
N GLN A 274 24.05 15.06 -8.83
CA GLN A 274 23.01 15.93 -9.39
C GLN A 274 23.22 16.21 -10.90
N ARG A 275 24.47 16.12 -11.36
CA ARG A 275 24.80 16.33 -12.77
C ARG A 275 24.22 15.19 -13.60
N HIS A 276 23.50 15.52 -14.68
CA HIS A 276 22.86 14.58 -15.60
C HIS A 276 21.72 13.73 -15.03
N LEU A 277 21.32 13.95 -13.77
CA LEU A 277 20.16 13.31 -13.17
C LEU A 277 18.90 13.74 -13.91
N VAL A 278 18.11 12.76 -14.38
CA VAL A 278 16.80 13.02 -14.95
C VAL A 278 15.86 13.39 -13.81
N GLN A 279 15.27 14.59 -13.88
CA GLN A 279 14.36 15.07 -12.86
C GLN A 279 13.18 14.12 -12.69
N GLU A 280 12.75 13.98 -11.44
CA GLU A 280 11.68 13.08 -11.01
C GLU A 280 11.89 11.56 -11.22
N SER A 281 13.00 11.13 -11.83
CA SER A 281 13.33 9.71 -12.02
C SER A 281 13.75 8.90 -10.77
N PRO A 282 14.21 9.48 -9.65
CA PRO A 282 14.56 8.68 -8.48
C PRO A 282 13.36 7.91 -7.92
N ILE A 283 13.53 6.61 -7.73
CA ILE A 283 12.59 5.70 -7.08
C ILE A 283 13.25 5.13 -5.83
N PHE A 284 12.66 5.36 -4.67
CA PHE A 284 13.12 4.83 -3.37
C PHE A 284 12.36 3.56 -3.01
N PHE A 285 13.04 2.53 -2.51
CA PHE A 285 12.44 1.24 -2.18
C PHE A 285 13.28 0.41 -1.20
N HIS A 286 12.68 -0.65 -0.65
CA HIS A 286 13.32 -1.56 0.28
C HIS A 286 13.46 -2.99 -0.25
N LYS A 287 12.44 -3.50 -0.97
CA LYS A 287 12.34 -4.92 -1.34
C LYS A 287 12.40 -5.12 -2.85
N LYS A 288 12.86 -6.31 -3.26
CA LYS A 288 13.07 -6.71 -4.67
C LYS A 288 11.85 -6.49 -5.57
N ILE A 289 10.63 -6.65 -5.07
CA ILE A 289 9.40 -6.50 -5.87
C ILE A 289 9.28 -5.14 -6.59
N ILE A 290 9.88 -4.07 -6.03
CA ILE A 290 9.91 -2.78 -6.70
C ILE A 290 10.94 -2.79 -7.85
N LEU A 291 12.11 -3.38 -7.62
CA LEU A 291 13.18 -3.52 -8.61
C LEU A 291 12.78 -4.44 -9.78
N ASP A 292 11.95 -5.47 -9.54
CA ASP A 292 11.48 -6.40 -10.57
C ASP A 292 10.66 -5.73 -11.68
N ASN A 293 10.11 -4.54 -11.39
CA ASN A 293 9.39 -3.73 -12.36
C ASN A 293 10.29 -2.71 -13.09
N ILE A 294 11.62 -2.77 -12.89
CA ILE A 294 12.58 -1.81 -13.43
C ILE A 294 13.61 -2.54 -14.28
N TYR A 295 13.70 -2.16 -15.55
CA TYR A 295 14.67 -2.73 -16.48
C TYR A 295 16.11 -2.28 -16.15
N ILE A 296 16.92 -3.20 -15.62
CA ILE A 296 18.32 -2.96 -15.24
C ILE A 296 19.34 -3.89 -15.93
N SER A 297 18.89 -4.96 -16.58
CA SER A 297 19.78 -5.92 -17.24
C SER A 297 19.05 -6.64 -18.36
N ASP A 298 19.79 -7.03 -19.40
CA ASP A 298 19.30 -7.92 -20.46
C ASP A 298 19.17 -9.37 -19.95
N ASN A 299 19.90 -9.72 -18.89
CA ASN A 299 19.83 -11.03 -18.25
C ASN A 299 18.81 -11.02 -17.10
N TYR A 300 18.06 -12.13 -16.97
CA TYR A 300 17.07 -12.28 -15.90
C TYR A 300 17.74 -12.49 -14.54
N ILE A 301 17.29 -11.75 -13.53
CA ILE A 301 17.78 -11.85 -12.14
C ILE A 301 16.65 -12.46 -11.29
N GLU A 302 16.63 -13.79 -11.23
CA GLU A 302 15.60 -14.54 -10.51
C GLU A 302 15.72 -14.34 -8.99
N GLU A 303 16.91 -14.60 -8.45
CA GLU A 303 17.18 -14.54 -7.02
C GLU A 303 17.29 -13.09 -6.51
N ASN A 304 17.02 -12.88 -5.22
CA ASN A 304 17.27 -11.61 -4.55
C ASN A 304 18.76 -11.40 -4.30
N VAL A 305 19.60 -11.37 -5.35
CA VAL A 305 21.07 -11.24 -5.27
C VAL A 305 21.52 -10.00 -4.48
N PHE A 306 20.68 -8.96 -4.46
CA PHE A 306 20.93 -7.72 -3.72
C PHE A 306 20.55 -7.80 -2.23
N HIS A 307 20.02 -8.93 -1.76
CA HIS A 307 19.56 -9.16 -0.39
C HIS A 307 18.63 -8.03 0.12
N LEU A 308 17.80 -7.49 -0.77
CA LEU A 308 16.86 -6.41 -0.47
C LEU A 308 15.81 -6.87 0.54
N SER A 309 15.60 -6.08 1.59
CA SER A 309 14.68 -6.35 2.71
C SER A 309 14.15 -5.05 3.32
N GLU A 310 13.25 -5.14 4.29
CA GLU A 310 12.79 -3.97 5.07
C GLU A 310 13.92 -3.21 5.81
N LYS A 311 15.14 -3.78 5.87
CA LYS A 311 16.30 -3.16 6.52
C LYS A 311 17.26 -2.48 5.54
N THR A 312 16.99 -2.54 4.24
CA THR A 312 17.85 -1.94 3.21
C THR A 312 17.18 -0.70 2.63
N ASP A 313 17.88 0.42 2.58
CA ASP A 313 17.42 1.60 1.84
C ASP A 313 18.00 1.53 0.43
N ALA A 314 17.16 1.49 -0.61
CA ALA A 314 17.61 1.53 -1.99
C ALA A 314 17.01 2.72 -2.74
N VAL A 315 17.79 3.28 -3.67
CA VAL A 315 17.30 4.26 -4.63
C VAL A 315 17.85 3.95 -6.01
N ILE A 316 17.02 4.02 -7.03
CA ILE A 316 17.43 3.92 -8.44
C ILE A 316 16.96 5.16 -9.19
N ALA A 317 17.82 5.72 -10.03
CA ALA A 317 17.52 6.93 -10.79
C ALA A 317 18.08 6.85 -12.22
N GLU A 318 17.47 7.60 -13.13
CA GLU A 318 17.94 7.70 -14.51
C GLU A 318 18.92 8.86 -14.68
N TYR A 319 19.97 8.59 -15.46
CA TYR A 319 20.98 9.56 -15.84
C TYR A 319 21.05 9.69 -17.36
N ARG A 320 21.14 10.93 -17.83
CA ARG A 320 21.21 11.26 -19.26
C ARG A 320 22.33 12.29 -19.50
N PRO A 321 23.49 11.88 -20.03
CA PRO A 321 24.64 12.77 -20.24
C PRO A 321 24.33 13.96 -21.16
N ASN A 322 23.55 13.73 -22.21
CA ASN A 322 23.04 14.78 -23.11
C ASN A 322 21.68 14.38 -23.67
N THR A 323 20.92 15.35 -24.19
CA THR A 323 19.53 15.16 -24.66
C THR A 323 19.38 14.10 -25.76
N SER A 324 20.42 13.83 -26.53
CA SER A 324 20.44 12.84 -27.61
C SER A 324 20.93 11.45 -27.18
N SER A 325 21.47 11.29 -25.97
CA SER A 325 21.99 10.00 -25.48
C SER A 325 20.89 9.17 -24.86
N GLU A 326 21.01 7.84 -25.02
CA GLU A 326 20.23 6.91 -24.22
C GLU A 326 20.47 7.15 -22.73
N SER A 327 19.42 7.04 -21.91
CA SER A 327 19.59 7.06 -20.47
C SER A 327 20.12 5.73 -19.98
N PHE A 328 20.84 5.79 -18.86
CA PHE A 328 21.28 4.64 -18.09
C PHE A 328 20.86 4.82 -16.64
N LYS A 329 20.98 3.78 -15.81
CA LYS A 329 20.47 3.83 -14.43
C LYS A 329 21.61 3.77 -13.43
N LEU A 330 21.46 4.48 -12.33
CA LEU A 330 22.31 4.37 -11.15
C LEU A 330 21.44 3.92 -9.99
N MET A 331 21.81 2.81 -9.35
CA MET A 331 21.22 2.33 -8.12
C MET A 331 22.22 2.44 -6.98
N LEU A 332 21.72 2.87 -5.83
CA LEU A 332 22.42 2.83 -4.55
C LEU A 332 21.63 1.94 -3.60
N ILE A 333 22.32 1.08 -2.85
CA ILE A 333 21.72 0.29 -1.78
C ILE A 333 22.56 0.47 -0.52
N LYS A 334 21.93 0.92 0.56
CA LYS A 334 22.53 1.03 1.88
C LYS A 334 22.08 -0.13 2.75
N TYR A 335 23.05 -0.87 3.28
CA TYR A 335 22.84 -2.02 4.17
C TYR A 335 22.98 -1.63 5.64
N PRO A 336 22.46 -2.45 6.57
CA PRO A 336 22.59 -2.20 8.01
C PRO A 336 24.04 -2.12 8.49
N ASP A 337 24.93 -2.89 7.87
CA ASP A 337 26.33 -3.02 8.26
C ASP A 337 27.25 -3.35 7.06
N ASN A 338 28.56 -3.21 7.28
CA ASN A 338 29.57 -3.42 6.24
C ASN A 338 29.73 -4.91 5.84
N ASP A 339 29.46 -5.84 6.75
CA ASP A 339 29.67 -7.26 6.50
C ASP A 339 28.58 -7.79 5.56
N THR A 340 27.33 -7.40 5.80
CA THR A 340 26.19 -7.61 4.89
C THR A 340 26.49 -7.02 3.52
N ALA A 341 26.99 -5.78 3.45
CA ALA A 341 27.28 -5.13 2.18
C ALA A 341 28.40 -5.84 1.38
N ARG A 342 29.42 -6.37 2.07
CA ARG A 342 30.50 -7.16 1.45
C ARG A 342 30.00 -8.49 0.89
N LEU A 343 29.19 -9.22 1.67
CA LEU A 343 28.57 -10.46 1.21
C LEU A 343 27.76 -10.24 -0.08
N VAL A 344 26.91 -9.20 -0.08
CA VAL A 344 26.11 -8.86 -1.27
C VAL A 344 26.98 -8.46 -2.46
N PHE A 345 28.06 -7.70 -2.23
CA PHE A 345 28.98 -7.34 -3.31
C PHE A 345 29.63 -8.58 -3.94
N ASP A 346 30.05 -9.54 -3.13
CA ASP A 346 30.62 -10.80 -3.63
C ASP A 346 29.58 -11.62 -4.44
N ASP A 347 28.33 -11.69 -3.97
CA ASP A 347 27.24 -12.39 -4.67
C ASP A 347 26.87 -11.70 -5.99
N VAL A 348 26.86 -10.37 -6.04
CA VAL A 348 26.67 -9.58 -7.27
C VAL A 348 27.81 -9.86 -8.26
N LEU A 349 29.08 -9.79 -7.82
CA LEU A 349 30.21 -10.08 -8.71
C LEU A 349 30.15 -11.52 -9.24
N LYS A 350 29.79 -12.47 -8.39
CA LYS A 350 29.62 -13.88 -8.77
C LYS A 350 28.53 -14.06 -9.83
N LEU A 351 27.38 -13.40 -9.65
CA LEU A 351 26.29 -13.46 -10.63
C LEU A 351 26.71 -12.86 -11.97
N TRP A 352 27.28 -11.65 -11.99
CA TRP A 352 27.69 -11.01 -13.24
C TRP A 352 28.78 -11.79 -13.98
N ARG A 353 29.75 -12.37 -13.26
CA ARG A 353 30.77 -13.26 -13.85
C ARG A 353 30.17 -14.51 -14.48
N SER A 354 29.05 -15.02 -13.94
CA SER A 354 28.38 -16.21 -14.47
C SER A 354 27.76 -15.99 -15.86
N TRP A 355 27.50 -14.75 -16.25
CA TRP A 355 26.91 -14.41 -17.56
C TRP A 355 27.94 -14.39 -18.71
N GLY A 356 29.23 -14.57 -18.42
CA GLY A 356 30.28 -14.56 -19.43
C GLY A 356 30.53 -13.17 -20.03
N GLU A 357 30.19 -12.11 -19.30
CA GLU A 357 30.49 -10.72 -19.67
C GLU A 357 31.99 -10.43 -19.54
N ILE A 358 32.49 -9.46 -20.32
CA ILE A 358 33.91 -9.08 -20.27
C ILE A 358 34.12 -8.19 -19.04
N GLU A 359 34.78 -8.73 -18.02
CA GLU A 359 35.13 -8.01 -16.80
C GLU A 359 36.38 -7.13 -17.00
N SER A 360 36.36 -5.94 -16.42
CA SER A 360 37.51 -5.05 -16.30
C SER A 360 37.42 -4.27 -14.99
N THR A 361 38.56 -3.85 -14.45
CA THR A 361 38.63 -3.11 -13.18
C THR A 361 39.29 -1.75 -13.35
N SER A 362 38.83 -0.77 -12.57
CA SER A 362 39.34 0.61 -12.54
C SER A 362 39.38 1.06 -11.08
N GLY A 363 40.53 0.86 -10.42
CA GLY A 363 40.63 1.03 -8.96
C GLY A 363 39.74 0.03 -8.22
N ALA A 364 38.79 0.53 -7.43
CA ALA A 364 37.81 -0.27 -6.70
C ALA A 364 36.54 -0.60 -7.50
N ILE A 365 36.42 -0.09 -8.74
CA ILE A 365 35.24 -0.29 -9.58
C ILE A 365 35.43 -1.54 -10.45
N HIS A 366 34.43 -2.41 -10.43
CA HIS A 366 34.31 -3.54 -11.36
C HIS A 366 33.30 -3.19 -12.45
N ALA A 367 33.68 -3.38 -13.71
CA ALA A 367 32.83 -3.13 -14.87
C ALA A 367 32.72 -4.38 -15.74
N PHE A 368 31.50 -4.72 -16.12
CA PHE A 368 31.14 -5.86 -16.96
C PHE A 368 30.52 -5.36 -18.25
N GLN A 369 31.05 -5.80 -19.38
CA GLN A 369 30.52 -5.46 -20.70
C GLN A 369 29.67 -6.60 -21.26
N SER A 370 28.40 -6.31 -21.53
CA SER A 370 27.45 -7.26 -22.10
C SER A 370 27.70 -7.50 -23.60
N LYS A 371 27.10 -8.55 -24.16
CA LYS A 371 27.14 -8.84 -25.60
C LYS A 371 26.56 -7.69 -26.44
N ALA A 372 25.59 -6.95 -25.90
CA ALA A 372 25.00 -5.76 -26.52
C ALA A 372 25.88 -4.50 -26.40
N GLN A 373 27.14 -4.64 -25.97
CA GLN A 373 28.10 -3.55 -25.78
C GLN A 373 27.66 -2.50 -24.74
N ARG A 374 26.78 -2.88 -23.79
CA ARG A 374 26.42 -2.06 -22.63
C ARG A 374 27.28 -2.44 -21.44
N TYR A 375 27.52 -1.48 -20.55
CA TYR A 375 28.33 -1.64 -19.35
C TYR A 375 27.44 -1.65 -18.11
N THR A 376 27.67 -2.62 -17.23
CA THR A 376 27.25 -2.58 -15.83
C THR A 376 28.48 -2.41 -14.96
N SER A 377 28.51 -1.40 -14.10
CA SER A 377 29.63 -1.14 -13.19
C SER A 377 29.16 -1.15 -11.75
N CYS A 378 29.98 -1.62 -10.83
CA CYS A 378 29.67 -1.66 -9.41
C CYS A 378 30.86 -1.22 -8.54
N LEU A 379 30.52 -0.61 -7.41
CA LEU A 379 31.45 -0.13 -6.40
C LEU A 379 30.83 -0.36 -5.03
N LEU A 380 31.60 -0.95 -4.11
CA LEU A 380 31.26 -1.01 -2.70
C LEU A 380 32.08 0.03 -1.94
N GLU A 381 31.40 0.91 -1.20
CA GLU A 381 32.02 1.87 -0.30
C GLU A 381 31.30 1.80 1.06
N ARG A 382 32.02 1.36 2.10
CA ARG A 382 31.48 1.05 3.43
C ARG A 382 30.29 0.07 3.33
N ASN A 383 29.10 0.50 3.76
CA ASN A 383 27.86 -0.26 3.73
C ASN A 383 26.95 0.14 2.55
N ILE A 384 27.47 0.81 1.54
CA ILE A 384 26.72 1.27 0.37
C ILE A 384 27.27 0.63 -0.90
N LEU A 385 26.41 -0.12 -1.59
CA LEU A 385 26.65 -0.64 -2.92
C LEU A 385 26.10 0.34 -3.95
N GLY A 386 26.97 0.85 -4.83
CA GLY A 386 26.60 1.61 -6.01
C GLY A 386 26.69 0.74 -7.26
N MET A 387 25.67 0.80 -8.12
CA MET A 387 25.66 0.11 -9.41
C MET A 387 25.13 1.00 -10.52
N ALA A 388 25.90 1.14 -11.60
CA ALA A 388 25.47 1.79 -12.82
C ALA A 388 25.15 0.72 -13.86
N PHE A 389 23.95 0.76 -14.43
CA PHE A 389 23.41 -0.26 -15.34
C PHE A 389 23.18 0.30 -16.74
N LEU A 390 23.37 -0.55 -17.75
CA LEU A 390 22.99 -0.31 -19.15
C LEU A 390 23.68 0.92 -19.79
N SER A 391 24.84 1.34 -19.26
CA SER A 391 25.57 2.47 -19.83
C SER A 391 26.20 2.10 -21.17
N ILE A 392 26.11 2.97 -22.18
CA ILE A 392 26.82 2.77 -23.46
C ILE A 392 28.31 3.10 -23.30
N ASN A 393 28.66 3.97 -22.35
CA ASN A 393 30.02 4.41 -22.10
C ASN A 393 30.48 3.99 -20.69
N LYS A 394 31.56 3.21 -20.63
CA LYS A 394 32.17 2.78 -19.36
C LYS A 394 32.56 3.96 -18.46
N GLY A 395 33.16 5.01 -19.03
CA GLY A 395 33.61 6.18 -18.28
C GLY A 395 32.47 6.95 -17.62
N ASP A 396 31.31 7.06 -18.27
CA ASP A 396 30.14 7.74 -17.69
C ASP A 396 29.62 7.00 -16.44
N ALA A 397 29.59 5.66 -16.50
CA ALA A 397 29.21 4.82 -15.36
C ALA A 397 30.22 4.95 -14.20
N GLU A 398 31.53 4.87 -14.50
CA GLU A 398 32.59 5.00 -13.50
C GLU A 398 32.59 6.38 -12.83
N MET A 399 32.37 7.46 -13.58
CA MET A 399 32.32 8.83 -13.04
C MET A 399 31.20 9.02 -12.02
N LEU A 400 30.02 8.42 -12.23
CA LEU A 400 28.93 8.47 -11.25
C LEU A 400 29.32 7.74 -9.95
N LEU A 401 29.87 6.53 -10.07
CA LEU A 401 30.32 5.73 -8.92
C LEU A 401 31.44 6.42 -8.12
N GLN A 402 32.41 7.04 -8.79
CA GLN A 402 33.46 7.83 -8.13
C GLN A 402 32.90 9.05 -7.38
N SER A 403 31.89 9.71 -7.96
CA SER A 403 31.22 10.86 -7.32
C SER A 403 30.52 10.45 -6.02
N ILE A 404 29.98 9.23 -5.95
CA ILE A 404 29.35 8.67 -4.75
C ILE A 404 30.38 8.47 -3.62
N ALA A 405 31.55 7.90 -3.92
CA ALA A 405 32.64 7.75 -2.94
C ALA A 405 33.10 9.11 -2.38
N HIS A 406 33.15 10.13 -3.23
CA HIS A 406 33.45 11.49 -2.80
C HIS A 406 32.35 12.10 -1.92
N ASN A 407 31.08 11.89 -2.26
CA ASN A 407 29.94 12.40 -1.49
C ASN A 407 29.85 11.77 -0.08
N MET A 408 30.29 10.51 0.08
CA MET A 408 30.35 9.84 1.40
C MET A 408 31.53 10.25 2.27
N SER A 409 32.53 10.93 1.68
CA SER A 409 33.70 11.43 2.39
C SER A 409 33.50 12.85 2.97
N LYS A 410 32.38 13.50 2.62
CA LYS A 410 31.91 14.77 3.19
C LYS A 410 30.92 14.50 4.30
#